data_AF-J9CVX5-F1
#
_entry.id   AF-J9CVX5-F1
#
_cell.length_a   1.000
_cell.length_b   1.000
_cell.length_c   1.000
_cell.angle_alpha   90.00
_cell.angle_beta   90.00
_cell.angle_gamma   90.00
#
_symmetry.space_group_name_H-M   'P 1'
#
loop_
_entity.id
_entity.type
_entity.pdbx_description
1 polymer ?
#
loop_
_entity_poly.entity_id
_entity_poly.type
_entity_poly.pdbx_seq_one_letter_code
_entity_poly.pdbx_strand_id
1 'polypeptide(L)' 'MYIVSTSNDEPNAVYVFEVWSNEDAHKASLTLESTQNLIKRAKPIITGVERISTLNARGGKGLE' A
#
# COMPACT_ATOMS: atom_id res chain seq x y z
N MET A 1 8.69 4.81 -1.80
CA MET A 1 8.32 5.06 -0.39
C MET A 1 7.15 4.15 -0.03
N TYR A 2 7.13 3.56 1.17
CA TYR A 2 6.03 2.71 1.64
C TYR A 2 5.82 2.93 3.14
N ILE A 3 4.65 3.45 3.52
CA ILE A 3 4.31 3.82 4.89
C ILE A 3 3.04 3.08 5.30
N VAL A 4 3.08 2.46 6.49
CA VAL A 4 1.95 1.76 7.10
C VAL A 4 1.62 2.45 8.41
N SER A 5 0.35 2.78 8.59
CA SER A 5 -0.16 3.52 9.75
C SER A 5 -1.43 2.86 10.30
N THR A 6 -1.69 3.07 11.59
CA THR A 6 -2.97 2.74 12.24
C THR A 6 -3.63 4.03 12.76
N SER A 7 -4.91 3.97 13.08
CA SER A 7 -5.66 5.09 13.68
C SER A 7 -6.22 4.69 15.04
N ASN A 8 -6.27 5.65 15.97
CA ASN A 8 -6.96 5.47 17.24
C ASN A 8 -8.49 5.50 17.08
N ASP A 9 -8.97 6.23 16.07
CA ASP A 9 -10.41 6.36 15.81
C ASP A 9 -10.97 5.13 15.09
N GLU A 10 -10.12 4.44 14.31
CA GLU A 10 -10.46 3.22 13.57
C GLU A 10 -9.44 2.10 13.91
N PRO A 11 -9.53 1.48 15.10
CA PRO A 11 -8.49 0.57 15.61
C PRO A 11 -8.32 -0.73 14.82
N ASN A 12 -9.29 -1.07 13.97
CA ASN A 12 -9.24 -2.25 13.08
C ASN A 12 -8.80 -1.90 11.66
N ALA A 13 -8.51 -0.62 11.37
CA ALA A 13 -8.09 -0.16 10.06
C ALA A 13 -6.56 -0.01 9.99
N VAL A 14 -6.01 -0.34 8.81
CA VAL A 14 -4.62 -0.09 8.46
C VAL A 14 -4.60 0.81 7.23
N TYR A 15 -3.83 1.89 7.29
CA TYR A 15 -3.67 2.85 6.21
C TYR A 15 -2.30 2.63 5.58
N VAL A 16 -2.28 2.50 4.26
CA VAL A 16 -1.05 2.33 3.49
C VAL A 16 -0.91 3.52 2.54
N PHE A 17 0.24 4.18 2.60
CA PHE A 17 0.62 5.21 1.64
C PHE A 17 1.90 4.80 0.94
N GLU A 18 1.84 4.80 -0.38
CA GLU A 18 2.93 4.36 -1.24
C GLU A 18 3.19 5.36 -2.35
N VAL A 19 4.48 5.56 -2.65
CA VAL A 19 4.94 6.36 -3.76
C VAL A 19 5.81 5.49 -4.63
N TRP A 20 5.39 5.35 -5.89
CA TRP A 20 6.03 4.55 -6.92
C TRP A 20 6.70 5.44 -7.96
N SER A 21 7.76 4.93 -8.59
CA SER A 21 8.43 5.63 -9.70
C SER A 21 7.52 5.77 -10.92
N ASN A 22 6.67 4.76 -11.18
CA ASN A 22 5.59 4.78 -12.16
C ASN A 22 4.58 3.65 -11.87
N GLU A 23 3.48 3.64 -12.62
CA GLU A 23 2.40 2.65 -12.47
C GLU A 23 2.84 1.21 -12.82
N ASP A 24 3.73 1.05 -13.81
CA ASP A 24 4.20 -0.27 -14.24
C ASP A 24 5.08 -0.92 -13.16
N ALA A 25 5.90 -0.14 -12.45
CA ALA A 25 6.69 -0.62 -11.33
C ALA A 25 5.79 -1.14 -10.19
N HIS A 26 4.67 -0.46 -9.91
CA HIS A 26 3.68 -0.95 -8.96
C HIS A 26 3.02 -2.24 -9.44
N LYS A 27 2.58 -2.31 -10.70
CA LYS A 27 1.99 -3.54 -11.25
C LYS A 27 2.98 -4.71 -11.20
N ALA A 28 4.25 -4.46 -11.53
CA ALA A 28 5.30 -5.46 -11.46
C ALA A 28 5.56 -5.94 -10.03
N SER A 29 5.49 -5.08 -9.02
CA SER A 29 5.67 -5.51 -7.62
C SER A 29 4.59 -6.50 -7.18
N LEU A 30 3.38 -6.39 -7.74
CA LEU A 30 2.28 -7.31 -7.46
C LEU A 30 2.52 -8.69 -8.07
N THR A 31 3.34 -8.85 -9.11
CA THR A 31 3.58 -10.16 -9.74
C THR A 31 4.68 -10.96 -9.04
N LEU A 32 5.46 -10.34 -8.15
CA LEU A 32 6.52 -11.00 -7.40
C LEU A 32 5.93 -12.13 -6.52
N GLU A 33 6.61 -13.28 -6.50
CA GLU A 33 6.16 -14.45 -5.72
C GLU A 33 6.02 -14.14 -4.23
N SER A 34 6.96 -13.38 -3.67
CA SER A 34 6.94 -12.93 -2.28
C SER A 34 5.70 -12.09 -1.97
N THR A 35 5.35 -11.14 -2.84
CA THR A 35 4.15 -10.31 -2.73
C THR A 35 2.89 -11.15 -2.82
N GLN A 36 2.80 -12.05 -3.80
CA GLN A 36 1.66 -12.95 -3.96
C GLN A 36 1.47 -13.87 -2.73
N ASN A 37 2.55 -14.39 -2.16
CA ASN A 37 2.50 -15.21 -0.95
C ASN A 37 2.07 -14.42 0.29
N LEU A 38 2.43 -13.13 0.38
CA LEU A 38 1.92 -12.23 1.42
C LEU A 38 0.43 -11.96 1.24
N ILE A 39 -0.01 -11.59 0.03
CA ILE A 39 -1.42 -11.34 -0.30
C ILE A 39 -2.28 -12.57 0.04
N LYS A 40 -1.85 -13.77 -0.34
CA LYS A 40 -2.58 -15.03 -0.04
C LYS A 40 -2.76 -15.24 1.47
N ARG A 41 -1.75 -14.95 2.28
CA ARG A 41 -1.83 -15.07 3.75
C ARG A 41 -2.66 -13.98 4.40
N ALA A 42 -2.63 -12.76 3.86
CA ALA A 42 -3.36 -11.62 4.41
C ALA A 42 -4.85 -11.62 4.02
N LYS A 43 -5.20 -12.08 2.82
CA LYS A 43 -6.59 -12.02 2.30
C LYS A 43 -7.65 -12.58 3.26
N PRO A 44 -7.45 -13.71 3.97
CA PRO A 44 -8.47 -14.25 4.88
C PRO A 44 -8.76 -13.39 6.12
N ILE A 45 -7.84 -12.49 6.50
CA ILE A 45 -8.00 -11.63 7.69
C ILE A 45 -8.43 -10.20 7.34
N ILE A 46 -8.52 -9.86 6.05
CA ILE A 46 -8.94 -8.54 5.58
C ILE A 46 -10.45 -8.56 5.35
N THR A 47 -11.19 -7.76 6.11
CA THR A 47 -12.65 -7.64 6.01
C THR A 47 -13.10 -6.79 4.82
N GLY A 48 -12.25 -5.87 4.36
CA GLY A 48 -12.49 -5.01 3.19
C GLY A 48 -11.26 -4.21 2.82
N VAL A 49 -11.23 -3.70 1.59
CA VAL A 49 -10.18 -2.78 1.11
C VAL A 49 -10.86 -1.63 0.39
N GLU A 50 -10.50 -0.41 0.77
CA GLU A 50 -10.96 0.82 0.14
C GLU A 50 -9.77 1.63 -0.35
N ARG A 51 -9.88 2.20 -1.56
CA ARG A 51 -8.89 3.12 -2.09
C ARG A 51 -9.31 4.55 -1.76
N ILE A 52 -8.62 5.17 -0.81
CA ILE A 52 -8.87 6.54 -0.36
C ILE A 52 -8.59 7.55 -1.48
N SER A 53 -7.42 7.46 -2.12
CA SER A 53 -7.05 8.37 -3.21
C SER A 53 -5.90 7.83 -4.06
N THR A 54 -5.76 8.37 -5.26
CA THR A 54 -4.59 8.21 -6.13
C THR A 54 -4.04 9.60 -6.43
N LEU A 55 -2.82 9.86 -5.97
CA LEU A 55 -2.22 11.19 -6.00
C LEU A 55 -0.96 11.22 -6.89
N ASN A 56 -0.69 12.38 -7.48
CA ASN A 56 0.55 12.64 -8.21
C ASN A 56 1.53 13.37 -7.28
N ALA A 57 2.46 12.63 -6.68
CA ALA A 57 3.49 13.22 -5.84
C ALA A 57 4.35 14.22 -6.67
N ARG A 58 4.52 15.45 -6.16
CA ARG A 58 5.31 16.51 -6.82
C ARG A 58 6.63 16.82 -6.10
N GLY A 59 6.79 16.32 -4.88
CA GLY A 59 7.97 16.54 -4.04
C GLY A 59 7.66 16.20 -2.59
N GLY A 60 8.71 16.05 -1.79
CA GLY A 60 8.59 15.72 -0.37
C GLY A 60 9.96 15.44 0.23
N LYS A 61 10.14 15.77 1.51
CA LYS A 61 11.38 15.46 2.23
C LYS A 61 11.45 13.95 2.50
N GLY A 62 12.55 13.31 2.12
CA GLY A 62 12.72 11.86 2.25
C GLY A 62 12.11 11.05 1.11
N LEU A 63 11.62 11.71 0.05
CA LEU A 63 11.43 11.08 -1.25
C LEU A 63 12.75 11.21 -2.00
N GLU A 64 13.50 10.11 -2.11
CA GLU A 64 14.61 10.00 -3.06
C GLU A 64 14.08 9.81 -4.49
#